data_AF-A0A961Q9K1-F1
#
_entry.id   AF-A0A961Q9K1-F1
#
_cell.length_a   1.000
_cell.length_b   1.000
_cell.length_c   1.000
_cell.angle_alpha   90.00
_cell.angle_beta   90.00
_cell.angle_gamma   90.00
#
_symmetry.space_group_name_H-M   'P 1'
#
loop_
_entity.id
_entity.type
_entity.pdbx_description
1 polymer ?
#
loop_
_entity_poly.entity_id
_entity_poly.type
_entity_poly.pdbx_seq_one_letter_code
_entity_poly.pdbx_strand_id
1 'polypeptide(L)'
;MNASLPDDILAKLDRLIAAVEALAPPAAGASDIEAAECFVWHPETGALKPVHRVNRVDLSLIRAVDRVRDILRENTERFARGLPANNVLL
;
A
#
# COMPACT_ATOMS: atom_id res chain seq x y z
N MET A 1 -19.21 35.59 -22.15
CA MET A 1 -19.65 34.73 -23.27
C MET A 1 -19.12 33.33 -22.99
N ASN A 2 -19.94 32.46 -22.42
CA ASN A 2 -19.58 31.04 -22.30
C ASN A 2 -19.93 30.39 -23.65
N ALA A 3 -18.92 30.12 -24.47
CA ALA A 3 -19.11 29.32 -25.67
C ALA A 3 -19.43 27.89 -25.23
N SER A 4 -20.71 27.51 -25.31
CA SER A 4 -21.10 26.11 -25.15
C SER A 4 -20.46 25.32 -26.28
N LEU A 5 -19.80 24.22 -25.92
CA LEU A 5 -19.26 23.30 -26.92
C LEU A 5 -20.44 22.66 -27.69
N PRO A 6 -20.30 22.42 -29.01
CA PRO A 6 -21.26 21.66 -29.79
C PRO A 6 -21.49 20.26 -29.21
N ASP A 7 -22.74 19.80 -29.19
CA ASP A 7 -23.11 18.50 -28.61
C ASP A 7 -22.39 17.31 -29.25
N ASP A 8 -22.04 17.38 -30.53
CA ASP A 8 -21.23 16.36 -31.23
C ASP A 8 -19.82 16.22 -30.64
N ILE A 9 -19.23 17.34 -30.20
CA ILE A 9 -17.92 17.33 -29.55
C ILE A 9 -18.03 16.70 -28.16
N LEU A 10 -19.09 17.03 -27.40
CA LEU A 10 -19.34 16.41 -26.09
C LEU A 10 -19.52 14.90 -26.22
N ALA A 11 -20.31 14.42 -27.20
CA ALA A 11 -20.50 12.99 -27.44
C ALA A 11 -19.19 12.27 -27.83
N LYS A 12 -18.31 12.92 -28.60
CA LYS A 12 -16.98 12.36 -28.93
C LYS A 12 -16.06 12.31 -27.72
N LEU A 13 -16.11 13.33 -26.85
CA LEU A 13 -15.36 13.36 -25.60
C LEU A 13 -15.83 12.26 -24.65
N ASP A 14 -17.14 12.05 -24.49
CA ASP A 14 -17.67 10.96 -23.67
C ASP A 14 -17.22 9.58 -24.18
N ARG A 15 -17.24 9.39 -25.51
CA ARG A 15 -16.75 8.14 -26.13
C ARG A 15 -15.25 7.96 -25.91
N LEU A 16 -14.46 9.03 -25.98
CA LEU A 16 -13.03 8.98 -25.70
C LEU A 16 -12.77 8.65 -24.23
N ILE A 17 -13.48 9.29 -23.31
CA ILE A 17 -13.39 9.03 -21.87
C ILE A 17 -13.70 7.56 -21.59
N ALA A 18 -14.82 7.03 -22.11
CA ALA A 18 -15.18 5.63 -21.94
C ALA A 18 -14.14 4.66 -22.52
N ALA A 19 -13.53 4.98 -23.66
CA ALA A 19 -12.46 4.18 -24.25
C ALA A 19 -11.18 4.22 -23.42
N VAL A 20 -10.84 5.37 -22.83
CA VAL A 20 -9.67 5.54 -21.95
C VAL A 20 -9.90 4.83 -20.61
N GLU A 21 -11.09 4.93 -20.03
CA GLU A 21 -11.47 4.20 -18.81
C GLU A 21 -11.39 2.68 -19.00
N ALA A 22 -11.78 2.17 -20.17
CA ALA A 22 -11.66 0.75 -20.49
C ALA A 22 -10.21 0.25 -20.61
N LEU A 23 -9.24 1.15 -20.80
CA LEU A 23 -7.81 0.82 -20.79
C LEU A 23 -7.19 0.85 -19.39
N ALA A 24 -7.90 1.42 -18.40
CA ALA A 24 -7.40 1.46 -17.04
C ALA A 24 -7.40 0.04 -16.43
N PRO A 25 -6.36 -0.33 -15.65
CA PRO A 25 -6.39 -1.54 -14.85
C PRO A 25 -7.60 -1.51 -13.91
N PRO A 26 -8.24 -2.67 -13.65
CA PRO A 26 -9.31 -2.73 -12.66
C PRO A 26 -8.81 -2.17 -11.32
N ALA A 27 -9.67 -1.40 -10.65
CA ALA A 27 -9.36 -0.86 -9.34
C ALA A 27 -8.91 -1.99 -8.41
N ALA A 28 -7.81 -1.77 -7.69
CA ALA A 28 -7.30 -2.70 -6.70
C ALA A 28 -8.43 -3.10 -5.75
N GLY A 29 -8.71 -4.39 -5.65
CA GLY A 29 -9.74 -4.90 -4.74
C GLY A 29 -9.40 -4.56 -3.29
N ALA A 30 -10.42 -4.22 -2.49
CA ALA A 30 -10.24 -3.97 -1.07
C ALA A 30 -9.60 -5.19 -0.41
N SER A 31 -8.48 -4.99 0.29
CA SER A 31 -7.81 -6.06 1.03
C SER A 31 -8.44 -6.21 2.41
N ASP A 32 -8.88 -7.42 2.74
CA ASP A 32 -9.36 -7.76 4.08
C ASP A 32 -8.17 -7.90 5.04
N ILE A 33 -8.00 -6.92 5.92
CA ILE A 33 -6.88 -6.85 6.87
C ILE A 33 -7.08 -7.87 8.01
N GLU A 34 -8.31 -8.34 8.24
CA GLU A 34 -8.61 -9.33 9.29
C GLU A 34 -8.37 -10.78 8.80
N ALA A 35 -8.11 -10.98 7.50
CA ALA A 35 -7.96 -12.31 6.91
C ALA A 35 -6.68 -13.06 7.33
N ALA A 36 -5.66 -12.35 7.83
CA ALA A 36 -4.38 -12.93 8.27
C ALA A 36 -3.59 -11.98 9.17
N GLU A 37 -2.58 -12.52 9.86
CA GLU A 37 -1.65 -11.73 10.68
C GLU A 37 -0.44 -11.20 9.88
N CYS A 38 -0.28 -11.61 8.63
CA CYS A 38 0.86 -11.26 7.78
C CYS A 38 0.41 -11.13 6.33
N PHE A 39 0.96 -10.15 5.61
CA PHE A 39 0.60 -9.85 4.23
C PHE A 39 1.84 -9.54 3.40
N VAL A 40 1.77 -9.86 2.11
CA VAL A 40 2.72 -9.39 1.10
C VAL A 40 2.05 -8.29 0.29
N TRP A 41 2.72 -7.14 0.18
CA TRP A 41 2.28 -6.06 -0.69
C TRP A 41 2.61 -6.38 -2.15
N HIS A 42 1.59 -6.37 -3.00
CA HIS A 42 1.74 -6.49 -4.45
C HIS A 42 1.50 -5.12 -5.11
N PRO A 43 2.57 -4.37 -5.47
CA PRO A 43 2.42 -3.01 -6.01
C PRO A 43 1.67 -2.98 -7.34
N GLU A 44 1.87 -4.01 -8.19
CA GLU A 44 1.21 -4.13 -9.49
C GLU A 44 -0.33 -4.16 -9.38
N THR A 45 -0.85 -4.78 -8.32
CA THR A 45 -2.28 -4.93 -8.09
C THR A 45 -2.79 -4.00 -6.98
N GLY A 46 -1.92 -3.21 -6.35
CA GLY A 46 -2.26 -2.36 -5.21
C GLY A 46 -2.92 -3.11 -4.04
N ALA A 47 -2.57 -4.38 -3.80
CA ALA A 47 -3.29 -5.24 -2.86
C ALA A 47 -2.37 -5.93 -1.84
N LEU A 48 -2.91 -6.18 -0.65
CA LEU A 48 -2.29 -6.99 0.39
C LEU A 48 -2.76 -8.44 0.25
N LYS A 49 -1.83 -9.34 -0.07
CA LYS A 49 -2.13 -10.77 -0.16
C LYS A 49 -1.86 -11.44 1.19
N PRO A 50 -2.82 -12.15 1.80
CA PRO A 50 -2.64 -12.79 3.09
C PRO A 50 -1.64 -13.94 3.02
N VAL A 51 -0.84 -14.08 4.08
CA VAL A 51 0.08 -15.20 4.31
C VAL A 51 -0.45 -16.04 5.47
N HIS A 52 -1.19 -17.10 5.15
CA HIS A 52 -1.85 -17.95 6.16
C HIS A 52 -0.86 -18.81 6.99
N ARG A 53 0.32 -19.11 6.46
CA ARG A 53 1.36 -19.86 7.16
C ARG A 53 2.69 -19.12 7.12
N VAL A 54 2.96 -18.39 8.19
CA VAL A 54 4.22 -17.65 8.36
C VAL A 54 5.28 -18.59 8.92
N ASN A 55 6.46 -18.63 8.28
CA ASN A 55 7.63 -19.32 8.83
C ASN A 55 8.26 -18.46 9.93
N ARG A 56 7.78 -18.63 11.17
CA ARG A 56 8.25 -17.87 12.33
C ARG A 56 9.58 -18.44 12.82
N VAL A 57 10.56 -17.56 13.01
CA VAL A 57 11.80 -17.87 13.73
C VAL A 57 11.73 -17.15 15.07
N ASP A 58 11.96 -17.89 16.16
CA ASP A 58 11.99 -17.29 17.49
C ASP A 58 13.12 -16.26 17.59
N LEU A 59 12.80 -15.06 18.05
CA LEU A 59 13.76 -13.96 18.15
C LEU A 59 14.96 -14.31 19.04
N SER A 60 14.76 -15.18 20.04
CA SER A 60 15.84 -15.67 20.91
C SER A 60 16.90 -16.52 20.19
N LEU A 61 16.56 -17.06 19.01
CA LEU A 61 17.49 -17.84 18.19
C LEU A 61 18.39 -16.94 17.32
N ILE A 62 18.00 -15.68 17.12
CA ILE A 62 18.75 -14.73 16.30
C ILE A 62 19.81 -14.07 17.19
N ARG A 63 21.08 -14.41 16.96
CA ARG A 63 22.21 -13.85 17.73
C ARG A 63 22.70 -12.54 17.12
N ALA A 64 23.34 -11.72 17.96
CA ALA A 64 23.97 -10.45 17.58
C ALA A 64 23.01 -9.35 17.06
N VAL A 65 21.70 -9.51 17.23
CA VAL A 65 20.70 -8.49 16.86
C VAL A 65 20.16 -7.68 18.03
N ASP A 66 20.56 -7.99 19.28
CA ASP A 66 19.99 -7.36 20.49
C ASP A 66 19.99 -5.84 20.42
N ARG A 67 21.15 -5.25 20.09
CA ARG A 67 21.30 -3.79 19.96
C ARG A 67 20.40 -3.22 18.87
N VAL A 68 20.31 -3.87 17.71
CA VAL A 68 19.50 -3.40 16.58
C VAL A 68 18.01 -3.54 16.92
N ARG A 69 17.58 -4.66 17.48
CA ARG A 69 16.22 -4.90 17.98
C ARG A 69 15.78 -3.79 18.93
N ASP A 70 16.62 -3.46 19.90
CA ASP A 70 16.26 -2.49 20.93
C ASP A 70 16.16 -1.06 20.35
N ILE A 71 17.07 -0.68 19.43
CA ILE A 71 16.97 0.58 18.68
C ILE A 71 15.70 0.63 17.83
N LEU A 72 15.37 -0.45 17.12
CA LEU A 72 14.18 -0.52 16.27
C LEU A 72 12.90 -0.37 17.09
N ARG A 73 12.81 -1.04 18.24
CA ARG A 73 11.68 -0.91 19.17
C ARG A 73 11.54 0.53 19.65
N GLU A 74 12.62 1.14 20.13
CA GLU A 74 12.60 2.51 20.65
C GLU A 74 12.19 3.53 19.57
N ASN A 75 12.73 3.41 18.35
CA ASN A 75 12.36 4.30 17.25
C ASN A 75 10.89 4.12 16.84
N THR A 76 10.38 2.89 16.87
CA THR A 76 8.96 2.62 16.57
C THR A 76 8.03 3.24 17.62
N GLU A 77 8.40 3.17 18.90
CA GLU A 77 7.65 3.83 19.99
C GLU A 77 7.71 5.36 19.90
N ARG A 78 8.84 5.93 19.48
CA ARG A 78 8.97 7.38 19.22
C ARG A 78 8.10 7.81 18.04
N PHE A 79 8.09 7.02 16.95
CA PHE A 79 7.23 7.25 15.79
C PHE A 79 5.76 7.25 16.17
N ALA A 80 5.32 6.23 16.92
CA ALA A 80 3.94 6.12 17.38
C ALA A 80 3.51 7.32 18.27
N ARG A 81 4.48 7.97 18.94
CA ARG A 81 4.27 9.19 19.74
C ARG A 81 4.42 10.50 18.95
N GLY A 82 4.67 10.44 17.63
CA GLY A 82 4.85 11.62 16.78
C GLY A 82 6.18 12.36 17.00
N LEU A 83 7.17 11.72 17.63
CA LEU A 83 8.47 12.34 17.89
C LEU A 83 9.38 12.25 16.66
N PRO A 84 10.32 13.20 16.47
CA PRO A 84 11.33 13.12 15.41
C PRO A 84 12.39 12.02 15.70
N ALA A 85 13.09 11.57 14.65
CA ALA A 85 14.09 10.48 14.62
C ALA A 85 13.55 9.03 14.56
N ASN A 86 12.80 8.72 13.49
CA ASN A 86 12.16 7.41 13.27
C ASN A 86 12.86 6.59 12.18
N ASN A 87 14.18 6.53 12.23
CA ASN A 87 14.95 5.85 11.20
C ASN A 87 14.99 4.35 11.49
N VAL A 88 14.47 3.55 10.55
CA VAL A 88 14.66 2.11 10.46
C VAL A 88 15.43 1.84 9.17
N LEU A 89 16.73 1.61 9.29
CA LEU A 89 17.52 1.04 8.19
C LEU A 89 17.42 -0.48 8.34
N LEU A 90 16.72 -1.11 7.41
CA LEU A 90 16.66 -2.58 7.25
C LEU A 90 17.88 -3.07 6.48
#